data_AF-A0A2V3JL72-F1
#
_entry.id   AF-A0A2V3JL72-F1
#
_cell.length_a   1.000
_cell.length_b   1.000
_cell.length_c   1.000
_cell.angle_alpha   90.00
_cell.angle_beta   90.00
_cell.angle_gamma   90.00
#
_symmetry.space_group_name_H-M   'P 1'
#
loop_
_entity.id
_entity.type
_entity.pdbx_description
1 polymer ?
#
loop_
_entity_poly.entity_id
_entity_poly.type
_entity_poly.pdbx_seq_one_letter_code
_entity_poly.pdbx_strand_id
1 'polypeptide(L)'
;METTTILMFCQSIVQMPVPEYGQLVKIRENGRVVRKEKRIIYGNPDLGDIETTNVENYNGILRERIGRLVRKTKCFSKRKRMLECSLHVFQFYWNFINEFKRRTSPAMLEGLTDHL
;
A
#
# COMPACT_ATOMS: atom_id res chain seq x y z
N MET A 1 -15.33 7.62 22.29
CA MET A 1 -15.16 6.77 21.09
C MET A 1 -14.11 7.43 20.23
N GLU A 2 -12.97 6.79 20.01
CA GLU A 2 -11.92 7.31 19.14
C GLU A 2 -12.02 6.63 17.78
N THR A 3 -12.32 7.40 16.74
CA THR A 3 -12.38 6.92 15.36
C THR A 3 -11.04 7.18 14.67
N THR A 4 -10.32 6.11 14.32
CA THR A 4 -9.15 6.22 13.45
C THR A 4 -9.58 5.98 12.01
N THR A 5 -9.51 7.02 11.20
CA THR A 5 -9.80 6.95 9.77
C THR A 5 -8.52 6.55 9.04
N ILE A 6 -8.53 5.41 8.35
CA ILE A 6 -7.47 5.06 7.40
C ILE A 6 -8.05 5.28 6.00
N LEU A 7 -7.59 6.36 5.35
CA LEU A 7 -7.95 6.69 3.97
C LEU A 7 -7.16 5.77 3.02
N MET A 8 -7.85 4.97 2.20
CA MET A 8 -7.20 4.09 1.24
C MET A 8 -7.36 4.65 -0.17
N PHE A 9 -6.27 5.16 -0.74
CA PHE A 9 -6.18 5.40 -2.18
C PHE A 9 -5.85 4.06 -2.83
N CYS A 10 -6.81 3.47 -3.56
CA CYS A 10 -6.54 2.34 -4.43
C CYS A 10 -5.73 2.86 -5.62
N GLN A 11 -4.40 2.74 -5.55
CA GLN A 11 -3.52 3.26 -6.60
C GLN A 11 -3.24 2.15 -7.62
N SER A 12 -4.20 1.92 -8.52
CA SER A 12 -3.94 1.19 -9.76
C SER A 12 -2.93 1.99 -10.59
N ILE A 13 -1.87 1.32 -11.05
CA ILE A 13 -0.66 1.92 -11.68
C ILE A 13 -0.94 2.57 -13.05
N VAL A 14 -2.19 2.57 -13.55
CA VAL A 14 -2.51 2.99 -14.91
C VAL A 14 -3.58 4.09 -14.90
N GLN A 15 -3.15 5.29 -15.33
CA GLN A 15 -3.90 6.27 -16.14
C GLN A 15 -5.38 6.52 -15.76
N MET A 16 -5.63 7.64 -15.05
CA MET A 16 -6.93 8.08 -14.51
C MET A 16 -8.19 7.70 -15.33
N PRO A 17 -8.93 6.65 -14.95
CA PRO A 17 -10.38 6.71 -14.92
C PRO A 17 -10.79 7.36 -13.58
N VAL A 18 -12.09 7.62 -13.41
CA VAL A 18 -12.69 8.15 -12.17
C VAL A 18 -12.10 7.43 -10.94
N PRO A 19 -11.63 8.15 -9.90
CA PRO A 19 -11.04 7.49 -8.74
C PRO A 19 -12.08 6.58 -8.07
N GLU A 20 -11.81 5.28 -8.08
CA GLU A 20 -12.51 4.33 -7.22
C GLU A 20 -11.93 4.45 -5.81
N TYR A 21 -12.69 5.11 -4.92
CA TYR A 21 -12.19 5.49 -3.61
C TYR A 21 -13.14 4.99 -2.52
N GLY A 22 -12.62 4.04 -1.75
CA GLY A 22 -13.26 3.49 -0.56
C GLY A 22 -12.56 3.92 0.73
N GLN A 23 -13.34 4.05 1.80
CA GLN A 23 -12.86 4.39 3.13
C GLN A 23 -13.20 3.25 4.10
N LEU A 24 -12.19 2.81 4.87
CA LEU A 24 -12.38 1.90 6.00
C LEU A 24 -12.17 2.65 7.31
N VAL A 25 -13.22 2.75 8.12
CA VAL A 25 -13.18 3.38 9.45
C VAL A 25 -13.12 2.28 10.51
N LYS A 26 -12.04 2.25 11.29
CA LYS A 26 -11.90 1.33 12.44
C LYS A 26 -12.39 2.04 13.69
N ILE A 27 -13.47 1.54 14.28
CA ILE A 27 -14.04 2.08 15.52
C ILE A 27 -13.37 1.39 16.69
N ARG A 28 -12.85 2.19 17.62
CA ARG A 28 -12.11 1.70 18.77
C ARG A 28 -12.80 2.09 20.08
N GLU A 29 -12.78 1.14 21.01
CA GLU A 29 -13.19 1.33 22.40
C GLU A 29 -12.09 0.77 23.30
N ASN A 30 -11.69 1.52 24.32
CA ASN A 30 -10.62 1.12 25.25
C ASN A 30 -9.33 0.67 24.54
N GLY A 31 -8.95 1.35 23.45
CA GLY A 31 -7.77 1.06 22.64
C GLY A 31 -7.88 -0.13 21.67
N ARG A 32 -8.94 -0.93 21.77
CA ARG A 32 -9.17 -2.13 20.93
C ARG A 32 -10.10 -1.79 19.76
N VAL A 33 -9.85 -2.39 18.60
CA VAL A 33 -10.77 -2.27 17.45
C VAL A 33 -11.97 -3.16 17.70
N VAL A 34 -13.15 -2.56 17.80
CA VAL A 34 -14.41 -3.29 18.08
C VAL A 34 -15.18 -3.58 16.80
N ARG A 35 -15.14 -2.66 15.83
CA ARG A 35 -15.86 -2.79 14.56
C ARG A 35 -15.18 -2.04 13.43
N LYS A 36 -15.51 -2.41 12.20
CA LYS A 36 -15.06 -1.76 10.97
C LYS A 36 -16.29 -1.27 10.21
N GLU A 37 -16.27 -0.03 9.73
CA GLU A 37 -17.26 0.51 8.80
C GLU A 37 -16.60 0.77 7.44
N LYS A 38 -17.22 0.29 6.36
CA LYS A 38 -16.80 0.54 4.98
C LYS A 38 -17.70 1.59 4.37
N ARG A 39 -17.12 2.56 3.67
CA ARG A 39 -17.85 3.64 2.97
C ARG A 39 -17.27 3.81 1.58
N ILE A 40 -18.14 3.88 0.58
CA ILE A 40 -17.75 4.28 -0.77
C ILE A 40 -17.82 5.80 -0.83
N ILE A 41 -16.75 6.44 -1.29
CA ILE A 41 -16.67 7.90 -1.38
C ILE A 41 -16.73 8.34 -2.85
N TYR A 42 -16.00 7.67 -3.74
CA TYR A 42 -16.03 7.91 -5.18
C TYR A 42 -16.05 6.60 -5.97
N GLY A 43 -16.72 6.61 -7.13
CA GLY A 43 -16.83 5.46 -8.03
C GLY A 43 -17.75 4.36 -7.49
N ASN A 44 -17.51 3.13 -7.94
CA ASN A 44 -18.23 1.94 -7.49
C ASN A 44 -17.27 0.78 -7.18
N PRO A 45 -16.33 0.95 -6.23
CA PRO A 45 -15.43 -0.12 -5.81
C PRO A 45 -16.23 -1.23 -5.12
N ASP A 46 -15.77 -2.47 -5.26
CA ASP A 46 -16.31 -3.58 -4.49
C ASP A 46 -16.03 -3.34 -2.98
N LEU A 47 -17.08 -3.43 -2.16
CA LEU A 47 -16.97 -3.37 -0.70
C LEU A 47 -16.05 -4.47 -0.16
N GLY A 48 -15.93 -5.60 -0.85
CA GLY A 48 -14.98 -6.67 -0.53
C GLY A 48 -13.53 -6.16 -0.52
N ASP A 49 -13.17 -5.35 -1.51
CA ASP A 49 -11.82 -4.86 -1.75
C ASP A 49 -11.42 -3.70 -0.82
N ILE A 50 -12.38 -3.05 -0.17
CA ILE A 50 -12.12 -2.00 0.82
C ILE A 50 -11.63 -2.64 2.14
N GLU A 51 -10.36 -3.05 2.18
CA GLU A 51 -9.70 -3.63 3.37
C GLU A 51 -8.26 -3.14 3.54
N THR A 52 -7.86 -2.81 4.76
CA THR A 52 -6.52 -2.27 5.03
C THR A 52 -5.41 -3.30 5.09
N THR A 53 -5.74 -4.59 5.10
CA THR A 53 -4.79 -5.68 5.35
C THR A 53 -3.61 -5.65 4.38
N ASN A 54 -3.88 -5.44 3.09
CA ASN A 54 -2.83 -5.41 2.06
C ASN A 54 -1.89 -4.21 2.24
N VAL A 55 -2.45 -3.03 2.50
CA VAL A 55 -1.68 -1.79 2.73
C VAL A 55 -0.88 -1.87 4.03
N GLU A 56 -1.47 -2.42 5.09
CA GLU A 56 -0.81 -2.62 6.39
C GLU A 56 0.36 -3.61 6.27
N ASN A 57 0.16 -4.71 5.54
CA ASN A 57 1.21 -5.69 5.24
C ASN A 57 2.34 -5.05 4.40
N TYR A 58 2.00 -4.36 3.32
CA TYR A 58 2.99 -3.68 2.47
C TYR A 58 3.81 -2.64 3.24
N ASN A 59 3.16 -1.87 4.13
CA ASN A 59 3.85 -0.96 5.04
C ASN A 59 4.82 -1.67 6.00
N GLY A 60 4.49 -2.89 6.43
CA GLY A 60 5.39 -3.76 7.20
C GLY A 60 6.62 -4.13 6.39
N ILE A 61 6.42 -4.65 5.17
CA ILE A 61 7.48 -5.03 4.23
C ILE A 61 8.41 -3.83 3.94
N LEU A 62 7.84 -2.66 3.67
CA LEU A 62 8.59 -1.43 3.44
C LEU A 62 9.49 -1.08 4.62
N ARG A 63 8.98 -1.15 5.86
CA ARG A 63 9.78 -0.85 7.06
C ARG A 63 10.87 -1.89 7.32
N GLU A 64 10.61 -3.16 6.99
CA GLU A 64 11.59 -4.23 7.13
C GLU A 64 12.73 -4.09 6.12
N ARG A 65 12.40 -3.86 4.84
CA ARG A 65 13.37 -3.83 3.74
C ARG A 65 14.06 -2.48 3.60
N ILE A 66 13.38 -1.38 3.93
CA ILE A 66 13.91 -0.02 3.77
C ILE A 66 14.22 0.58 5.14
N GLY A 67 15.44 0.34 5.62
CA GLY A 67 15.91 0.90 6.89
C GLY A 67 15.84 2.44 6.97
N ARG A 68 15.77 3.12 5.82
CA ARG A 68 15.60 4.58 5.71
C ARG A 68 14.26 5.07 6.30
N LEU A 69 13.24 4.20 6.37
CA LEU A 69 11.91 4.52 6.92
C LEU A 69 11.82 4.32 8.43
N VAL A 70 12.74 3.54 9.02
CA VAL A 70 12.71 3.19 10.45
C VAL A 70 13.75 3.95 11.26
N ARG A 71 14.94 4.17 10.69
CA ARG A 71 16.08 4.76 11.42
C ARG A 71 16.18 6.26 11.17
N LYS A 72 16.23 7.05 12.24
CA LYS A 72 16.42 8.52 12.19
C LYS A 72 17.89 8.95 12.10
N THR A 73 18.83 8.05 12.36
CA THR A 73 20.27 8.34 12.39
C THR A 73 20.98 7.72 11.19
N LYS A 74 21.36 6.44 11.28
CA LYS A 74 22.03 5.70 10.21
C LYS A 74 21.05 5.37 9.09
N CYS A 75 21.46 5.58 7.85
CA CYS A 75 20.67 5.35 6.63
C CYS A 75 19.46 6.30 6.44
N PHE A 76 19.30 7.36 7.25
CA PHE A 76 18.26 8.36 7.00
C PHE A 76 18.54 9.15 5.71
N SER A 77 17.50 9.41 4.93
CA SER A 77 17.63 10.21 3.71
C SER A 77 17.61 11.70 4.05
N LYS A 78 18.76 12.38 3.91
CA LYS A 78 18.90 13.82 4.17
C LYS A 78 18.10 14.71 3.22
N ARG A 79 17.71 14.17 2.06
CA ARG A 79 16.91 14.88 1.04
C ARG A 79 15.70 14.02 0.68
N LYS A 80 14.54 14.65 0.53
CA LYS A 80 13.28 13.99 0.14
C LYS A 80 13.45 13.16 -1.15
N ARG A 81 14.06 13.76 -2.18
CA ARG A 81 14.35 13.08 -3.46
C ARG A 81 15.13 11.78 -3.29
N MET A 82 16.07 11.70 -2.33
CA MET A 82 16.84 10.48 -2.10
C MET A 82 16.00 9.36 -1.49
N LEU A 83 14.98 9.71 -0.69
CA LEU A 83 14.01 8.75 -0.18
C LEU A 83 13.11 8.28 -1.33
N GLU A 84 12.58 9.21 -2.12
CA GLU A 84 11.73 8.92 -3.29
C GLU A 84 12.45 7.97 -4.27
N CYS A 85 13.69 8.27 -4.67
CA CYS A 85 14.46 7.36 -5.54
C CYS A 85 14.65 5.97 -4.92
N SER A 86 14.91 5.89 -3.61
CA SER A 86 15.04 4.60 -2.92
C SER A 86 13.73 3.81 -2.91
N LEU A 87 12.59 4.50 -2.76
CA LEU A 87 11.27 3.88 -2.83
C LEU A 87 10.97 3.39 -4.25
N HIS A 88 11.29 4.19 -5.28
CA HIS A 88 11.10 3.79 -6.68
C HIS A 88 11.90 2.54 -7.04
N VAL A 89 13.17 2.47 -6.63
CA VAL A 89 14.01 1.28 -6.87
C VAL A 89 13.42 0.05 -6.17
N PHE A 90 12.97 0.20 -4.92
CA PHE A 90 12.34 -0.90 -4.20
C PHE A 90 11.03 -1.35 -4.85
N GLN A 91 10.18 -0.39 -5.24
CA GLN A 91 8.90 -0.67 -5.89
C GLN A 91 9.12 -1.39 -7.23
N PHE A 92 10.11 -0.98 -8.00
CA PHE A 92 10.49 -1.64 -9.25
C PHE A 92 10.94 -3.08 -9.00
N TYR A 93 11.85 -3.29 -8.06
CA TYR A 93 12.30 -4.63 -7.66
C TYR A 93 11.12 -5.50 -7.21
N TRP A 94 10.25 -4.97 -6.35
CA TRP A 94 9.11 -5.70 -5.81
C TRP A 94 8.08 -6.09 -6.88
N ASN A 95 7.83 -5.20 -7.85
CA ASN A 95 6.81 -5.41 -8.86
C ASN A 95 7.29 -6.25 -10.04
N PHE A 96 8.55 -6.09 -10.47
CA PHE A 96 9.04 -6.71 -11.71
C PHE A 96 9.98 -7.90 -11.47
N ILE A 97 10.78 -7.88 -10.41
CA ILE A 97 11.85 -8.87 -10.19
C ILE A 97 11.47 -9.89 -9.11
N ASN A 98 10.82 -9.45 -8.03
CA ASN A 98 10.50 -10.31 -6.91
C ASN A 98 9.41 -11.33 -7.27
N GLU A 99 9.75 -12.61 -7.22
CA GLU A 99 8.81 -13.70 -7.43
C GLU A 99 7.82 -13.77 -6.26
N PHE A 100 6.56 -13.43 -6.52
CA PHE A 100 5.50 -13.46 -5.50
C PHE A 100 4.88 -14.86 -5.38
N LYS A 101 4.63 -15.51 -6.52
CA LYS A 101 4.22 -16.92 -6.64
C LYS A 101 5.05 -17.56 -7.73
N ARG A 102 5.46 -18.83 -7.56
CA ARG A 102 6.35 -19.61 -8.46
C ARG A 102 6.43 -19.02 -9.89
N ARG A 103 7.53 -18.30 -10.19
CA ARG A 103 7.83 -17.67 -11.49
C ARG A 103 6.86 -16.58 -11.99
N THR A 104 6.16 -15.91 -11.10
CA THR A 104 5.24 -14.80 -11.43
C THR A 104 5.51 -13.60 -10.52
N SER A 105 5.76 -12.43 -11.14
CA SER A 105 5.86 -11.15 -10.44
C SER A 105 4.51 -10.44 -10.38
N PRO A 106 4.33 -9.45 -9.48
CA PRO A 106 3.13 -8.62 -9.47
C PRO A 106 2.84 -7.95 -10.83
N ALA A 107 3.87 -7.50 -11.55
CA ALA A 107 3.70 -6.92 -12.88
C ALA A 107 3.15 -7.93 -13.90
N MET A 108 3.48 -9.22 -13.78
CA MET A 108 2.90 -10.27 -14.61
C MET A 108 1.44 -10.54 -14.27
N LEU A 109 1.08 -10.51 -12.98
CA LEU A 109 -0.33 -10.69 -12.55
C LEU A 109 -1.25 -9.60 -13.09
N GLU A 110 -0.73 -8.37 -13.18
CA GLU A 110 -1.42 -7.22 -13.76
C GLU A 110 -1.33 -7.16 -15.30
N GLY A 111 -0.66 -8.13 -15.95
CA GLY A 111 -0.50 -8.17 -17.40
C GLY A 111 0.40 -7.09 -17.99
N LEU A 112 1.27 -6.45 -17.18
CA LEU A 112 2.20 -5.40 -17.64
C LEU A 112 3.46 -5.97 -18.31
N THR A 113 3.80 -7.23 -18.04
CA THR A 113 4.94 -7.96 -18.63
C THR A 113 4.63 -9.45 -18.69
N ASP A 114 5.25 -10.17 -19.61
CA ASP A 114 5.13 -11.61 -19.81
C ASP A 114 6.37 -12.40 -19.31
N HIS A 115 7.40 -11.69 -18.84
CA HIS A 115 8.65 -12.26 -18.36
C HIS A 115 9.16 -11.59 -17.07
N LEU A 116 10.09 -12.29 -16.41
CA LEU A 116 10.87 -11.82 -15.27
C LEU A 116 12.22 -11.23 -15.71
#